data_AF-A0A511KMU0-F1
#
_entry.id   AF-A0A511KMU0-F1
#
_cell.length_a   1.000
_cell.length_b   1.000
_cell.length_c   1.000
_cell.angle_alpha   90.00
_cell.angle_beta   90.00
_cell.angle_gamma   90.00
#
_symmetry.space_group_name_H-M   'P 1'
#
loop_
_entity.id
_entity.type
_entity.pdbx_description
1 polymer ?
#
loop_
_entity_poly.entity_id
_entity_poly.type
_entity_poly.pdbx_seq_one_letter_code
_entity_poly.pdbx_strand_id
1 'polypeptide(L)'
;MPLPPLETTSSADWQYTAEGGANLVVSFAGPAGSPFSDYALRLRKRKKRAGGGKGGEDTVPSEVDVEFGSRVIAPLVGQTNVVEMAKVRLSRNWLEELAVDMRAKGVRPAERESVDEVDLDAPEGVVVEDLIAGRGVLAVEIKPKWGFLPSPSHLSPSSAPVKTTYCRTCMHRHYKASQDDALDGFCPLDLYSGDSARVHKALEQLYGTWISSVSEINNLRIFLDGKRILPGDSATLDDVFRRRHSQALPPATASLFAHALARTLLHSPALRLLRDLQSLLDVLDIEGLAALLSRSTGVDLAAKFGPEEVEKLGGQPRLEEWVEWVGRYAPVFGRRGEGQPTLQNREEWDRAKATLESRFLASSPPEQPPTPPWRDAILAYLLSAIFKDCSLIIRFPLDSSVPKTIGTVKAIDLDPKPIQRLGKYFRMDREIVECWKGRMERLDQEGRASEVRKCSDG
;
A
#
# COMPACT_ATOMS: atom_id res chain seq x y z
N MET A 1 25.14 9.63 -4.54
CA MET A 1 25.46 10.47 -5.72
C MET A 1 24.24 10.53 -6.61
N PRO A 2 23.95 11.64 -7.30
CA PRO A 2 22.87 11.67 -8.27
C PRO A 2 23.11 10.60 -9.34
N LEU A 3 22.06 9.89 -9.75
CA LEU A 3 22.16 8.93 -10.84
C LEU A 3 22.51 9.66 -12.14
N PRO A 4 23.37 9.08 -13.00
CA PRO A 4 23.72 9.71 -14.27
C PRO A 4 22.49 9.74 -15.22
N PRO A 5 22.54 10.51 -16.32
CA PRO A 5 21.51 10.42 -17.35
C PRO A 5 21.39 9.01 -17.93
N LEU A 6 20.18 8.59 -18.33
CA LEU A 6 19.98 7.26 -18.93
C LEU A 6 20.74 7.02 -20.23
N GLU A 7 21.12 8.09 -20.93
CA GLU A 7 21.97 8.03 -22.13
C GLU A 7 23.34 7.39 -21.87
N THR A 8 23.74 7.24 -20.60
CA THR A 8 24.93 6.48 -20.21
C THR A 8 24.74 4.96 -20.26
N THR A 9 23.53 4.48 -20.54
CA THR A 9 23.16 3.06 -20.68
C THR A 9 22.64 2.76 -22.09
N SER A 10 22.76 1.51 -22.54
CA SER A 10 22.08 1.09 -23.77
C SER A 10 20.59 0.90 -23.49
N SER A 11 19.72 1.27 -24.43
CA SER A 11 18.30 0.91 -24.36
C SER A 11 18.09 -0.62 -24.29
N ALA A 12 18.99 -1.41 -24.86
CA ALA A 12 18.97 -2.87 -24.78
C ALA A 12 19.30 -3.43 -23.38
N ASP A 13 19.89 -2.61 -22.49
CA ASP A 13 20.13 -2.96 -21.09
C ASP A 13 18.84 -2.93 -20.27
N TRP A 14 17.71 -2.48 -20.82
CA TRP A 14 16.44 -2.36 -20.10
C TRP A 14 15.40 -3.33 -20.67
N GLN A 15 14.86 -4.18 -19.80
CA GLN A 15 13.92 -5.25 -20.18
C GLN A 15 12.53 -4.94 -19.67
N TYR A 16 11.52 -5.17 -20.51
CA TYR A 16 10.12 -5.03 -20.11
C TYR A 16 9.77 -5.93 -18.93
N THR A 17 9.14 -5.35 -17.92
CA THR A 17 8.76 -6.04 -16.68
C THR A 17 7.25 -6.06 -16.49
N ALA A 18 6.60 -4.89 -16.57
CA ALA A 18 5.17 -4.75 -16.40
C ALA A 18 4.66 -3.42 -16.96
N GLU A 19 3.34 -3.29 -17.12
CA GLU A 19 2.70 -2.01 -17.39
C GLU A 19 1.31 -1.89 -16.76
N GLY A 20 0.95 -0.65 -16.38
CA GLY A 20 -0.36 -0.26 -15.87
C GLY A 20 -1.08 0.68 -16.82
N GLY A 21 -2.10 1.40 -16.34
CA GLY A 21 -2.82 2.39 -17.15
C GLY A 21 -1.98 3.64 -17.49
N ALA A 22 -1.14 4.09 -16.55
CA ALA A 22 -0.38 5.33 -16.69
C ALA A 22 1.11 5.16 -16.98
N ASN A 23 1.69 4.02 -16.58
CA ASN A 23 3.14 3.81 -16.61
C ASN A 23 3.51 2.46 -17.21
N LEU A 24 4.64 2.42 -17.90
CA LEU A 24 5.38 1.22 -18.33
C LEU A 24 6.61 1.07 -17.44
N VAL A 25 6.98 -0.16 -17.07
CA VAL A 25 8.12 -0.46 -16.20
C VAL A 25 9.09 -1.39 -16.92
N VAL A 26 10.36 -0.97 -16.98
CA VAL A 26 11.47 -1.79 -17.47
C VAL A 26 12.51 -1.97 -16.37
N SER A 27 13.01 -3.19 -16.17
CA SER A 27 14.08 -3.49 -15.22
C SER A 27 15.45 -3.42 -15.90
N PHE A 28 16.47 -2.93 -15.19
CA PHE A 28 17.82 -2.93 -15.70
C PHE A 28 18.39 -4.36 -15.70
N ALA A 29 18.95 -4.77 -16.82
CA ALA A 29 19.56 -6.07 -17.09
C ALA A 29 20.94 -5.94 -17.77
N GLY A 30 21.52 -4.74 -17.75
CA GLY A 30 22.87 -4.47 -18.24
C GLY A 30 23.98 -4.92 -17.28
N PRO A 31 25.21 -4.39 -17.43
CA PRO A 31 26.36 -4.80 -16.63
C PRO A 31 26.17 -4.57 -15.12
N ALA A 32 26.60 -5.54 -14.30
CA ALA A 32 26.46 -5.48 -12.83
C ALA A 32 27.20 -4.29 -12.17
N GLY A 33 28.22 -3.73 -12.83
CA GLY A 33 28.92 -2.52 -12.36
C GLY A 33 28.18 -1.21 -12.64
N SER A 34 27.04 -1.25 -13.32
CA SER A 34 26.22 -0.08 -13.61
C SER A 34 25.61 0.48 -12.32
N PRO A 35 25.48 1.82 -12.20
CA PRO A 35 24.72 2.44 -11.11
C PRO A 35 23.21 2.12 -11.15
N PHE A 36 22.73 1.53 -12.25
CA PHE A 36 21.33 1.12 -12.41
C PHE A 36 21.08 -0.37 -12.13
N SER A 37 22.09 -1.13 -11.71
CA SER A 37 22.02 -2.59 -11.51
C SER A 37 20.87 -3.08 -10.62
N ASP A 38 20.49 -2.27 -9.61
CA ASP A 38 19.40 -2.57 -8.68
C ASP A 38 18.13 -1.73 -8.94
N TYR A 39 17.99 -1.15 -10.14
CA TYR A 39 16.89 -0.24 -10.46
C TYR A 39 16.02 -0.72 -11.63
N ALA A 40 14.74 -0.39 -11.54
CA ALA A 40 13.80 -0.36 -12.64
C ALA A 40 13.49 1.09 -13.01
N LEU A 41 13.02 1.30 -14.23
CA LEU A 41 12.62 2.58 -14.77
C LEU A 41 11.12 2.57 -15.07
N ARG A 42 10.41 3.54 -14.48
CA ARG A 42 9.00 3.83 -14.76
C ARG A 42 8.91 4.97 -15.76
N LEU A 43 8.27 4.68 -16.89
CA LEU A 43 8.07 5.58 -18.01
C LEU A 43 6.60 5.95 -18.14
N ARG A 44 6.33 7.25 -18.32
CA ARG A 44 4.98 7.77 -18.58
C ARG A 44 4.47 7.25 -19.93
N LYS A 45 3.18 6.91 -19.98
CA LYS A 45 2.47 6.55 -21.21
C LYS A 45 1.58 7.68 -21.72
N ARG A 46 1.24 7.60 -23.01
CA ARG A 46 0.22 8.42 -23.66
C ARG A 46 -0.72 7.54 -24.49
N LYS A 47 -1.98 7.96 -24.62
CA LYS A 47 -2.98 7.24 -25.44
C LYS A 47 -2.74 7.44 -26.93
N LYS A 48 -2.98 6.41 -27.74
CA LYS A 48 -2.95 6.51 -29.20
C LYS A 48 -4.29 7.06 -29.71
N ARG A 49 -4.28 8.11 -30.53
CA ARG A 49 -5.49 8.61 -31.23
C ARG A 49 -5.73 7.84 -32.52
N ALA A 50 -7.00 7.61 -32.84
CA ALA A 50 -7.40 7.30 -34.21
C ALA A 50 -7.12 8.53 -35.10
N GLY A 51 -6.12 8.45 -36.00
CA GLY A 51 -5.77 9.52 -36.94
C GLY A 51 -4.46 10.28 -36.70
N GLY A 52 -3.61 9.88 -35.74
CA GLY A 52 -2.20 10.30 -35.67
C GLY A 52 -1.90 11.75 -35.22
N GLY A 53 -2.89 12.56 -34.85
CA GLY A 53 -2.66 13.91 -34.32
C GLY A 53 -2.11 13.90 -32.89
N LYS A 54 -1.05 14.67 -32.60
CA LYS A 54 -0.52 14.91 -31.24
C LYS A 54 -1.29 16.07 -30.57
N GLY A 55 -1.96 15.84 -29.43
CA GLY A 55 -2.56 16.90 -28.59
C GLY A 55 -2.10 16.79 -27.13
N GLY A 56 -2.05 17.92 -26.40
CA GLY A 56 -1.58 17.97 -25.01
C GLY A 56 -2.44 17.19 -24.00
N GLU A 57 -3.70 16.90 -24.34
CA GLU A 57 -4.65 16.13 -23.50
C GLU A 57 -4.43 14.60 -23.53
N ASP A 58 -3.52 14.08 -24.37
CA ASP A 58 -3.32 12.63 -24.55
C ASP A 58 -2.34 12.01 -23.53
N THR A 59 -1.67 12.85 -22.74
CA THR A 59 -0.73 12.42 -21.71
C THR A 59 -1.50 11.87 -20.50
N VAL A 60 -1.10 10.68 -20.03
CA VAL A 60 -1.64 10.14 -18.77
C VAL A 60 -0.79 10.71 -17.64
N PRO A 61 -1.36 11.42 -16.65
CA PRO A 61 -0.60 11.91 -15.51
C PRO A 61 0.19 10.77 -14.86
N SER A 62 1.50 10.95 -14.70
CA SER A 62 2.29 10.00 -13.93
C SER A 62 1.93 10.16 -12.47
N GLU A 63 1.34 9.13 -11.87
CA GLU A 63 0.90 9.14 -10.47
C GLU A 63 2.05 9.08 -9.45
N VAL A 64 3.31 8.96 -9.91
CA VAL A 64 4.47 8.73 -9.02
C VAL A 64 5.02 10.06 -8.50
N ASP A 65 4.82 10.30 -7.21
CA ASP A 65 5.30 11.51 -6.54
C ASP A 65 6.56 11.24 -5.71
N VAL A 66 7.72 11.38 -6.36
CA VAL A 66 9.06 11.15 -5.77
C VAL A 66 9.31 12.08 -4.58
N GLU A 67 8.84 13.33 -4.67
CA GLU A 67 9.05 14.31 -3.60
C GLU A 67 8.14 14.02 -2.40
N PHE A 68 6.90 13.61 -2.64
CA PHE A 68 6.02 13.15 -1.57
C PHE A 68 6.60 11.92 -0.85
N GLY A 69 7.13 10.95 -1.60
CA GLY A 69 7.81 9.78 -1.03
C GLY A 69 8.97 10.16 -0.10
N SER A 70 9.86 11.04 -0.55
CA SER A 70 11.07 11.44 0.18
C SER A 70 10.83 12.46 1.30
N ARG A 71 9.89 13.41 1.13
CA ARG A 71 9.68 14.54 2.05
C ARG A 71 8.51 14.35 3.01
N VAL A 72 7.61 13.40 2.74
CA VAL A 72 6.43 13.13 3.56
C VAL A 72 6.44 11.71 4.10
N ILE A 73 6.58 10.71 3.23
CA ILE A 73 6.47 9.30 3.62
C ILE A 73 7.72 8.78 4.32
N ALA A 74 8.92 9.03 3.79
CA ALA A 74 10.17 8.58 4.40
C ALA A 74 10.40 9.12 5.83
N PRO A 75 10.11 10.40 6.15
CA PRO A 75 10.15 10.87 7.54
C PRO A 75 9.17 10.14 8.47
N LEU A 76 8.03 9.70 7.93
CA LEU A 76 6.98 9.01 8.67
C LEU A 76 7.13 7.49 8.71
N VAL A 77 7.95 6.84 7.89
CA VAL A 77 8.09 5.36 7.89
C VAL A 77 9.54 4.92 8.10
N GLY A 78 10.50 5.79 7.81
CA GLY A 78 11.93 5.54 7.83
C GLY A 78 12.44 5.19 6.43
N GLN A 79 13.56 5.78 6.02
CA GLN A 79 14.15 5.64 4.69
C GLN A 79 14.39 4.17 4.30
N THR A 80 14.76 3.32 5.26
CA THR A 80 15.04 1.89 5.03
C THR A 80 13.79 1.05 4.78
N ASN A 81 12.61 1.55 5.14
CA ASN A 81 11.33 0.84 5.03
C ASN A 81 10.54 1.24 3.77
N VAL A 82 11.05 2.16 2.96
CA VAL A 82 10.42 2.65 1.73
C VAL A 82 11.35 2.42 0.55
N VAL A 83 10.79 2.44 -0.65
CA VAL A 83 11.56 2.23 -1.88
C VAL A 83 12.27 3.49 -2.28
N GLU A 84 13.53 3.34 -2.70
CA GLU A 84 14.28 4.47 -3.24
C GLU A 84 13.76 4.82 -4.62
N MET A 85 13.50 6.12 -4.81
CA MET A 85 13.02 6.66 -6.07
C MET A 85 13.77 7.95 -6.39
N ALA A 86 14.12 8.14 -7.65
CA ALA A 86 14.71 9.37 -8.14
C ALA A 86 14.18 9.71 -9.54
N LYS A 87 14.11 11.00 -9.85
CA LYS A 87 13.87 11.46 -11.22
C LYS A 87 15.17 11.35 -12.01
N VAL A 88 15.07 10.87 -13.24
CA VAL A 88 16.18 10.82 -14.19
C VAL A 88 15.78 11.51 -15.48
N ARG A 89 16.71 12.24 -16.09
CA ARG A 89 16.47 12.87 -17.39
C ARG A 89 16.38 11.80 -18.48
N LEU A 90 15.40 11.97 -19.35
CA LEU A 90 15.20 11.14 -20.53
C LEU A 90 15.55 11.95 -21.78
N SER A 91 16.08 11.26 -22.79
CA SER A 91 16.15 11.83 -24.12
C SER A 91 15.22 11.09 -25.06
N ARG A 92 14.70 11.86 -26.02
CA ARG A 92 13.76 11.34 -27.01
C ARG A 92 14.38 10.20 -27.82
N ASN A 93 15.63 10.34 -28.26
CA ASN A 93 16.32 9.32 -29.04
C ASN A 93 16.42 8.00 -28.27
N TRP A 94 16.80 8.06 -27.00
CA TRP A 94 16.91 6.88 -26.14
C TRP A 94 15.55 6.18 -25.96
N LEU A 95 14.48 6.95 -25.76
CA LEU A 95 13.12 6.41 -25.65
C LEU A 95 12.62 5.80 -26.96
N GLU A 96 12.97 6.39 -28.10
CA GLU A 96 12.66 5.87 -29.44
C GLU A 96 13.34 4.52 -29.66
N GLU A 97 14.63 4.40 -29.32
CA GLU A 97 15.37 3.13 -29.40
C GLU A 97 14.75 2.04 -28.51
N LEU A 98 14.44 2.36 -27.25
CA LEU A 98 13.78 1.44 -26.33
C LEU A 98 12.41 0.98 -26.86
N ALA A 99 11.61 1.91 -27.36
CA ALA A 99 10.29 1.59 -27.90
C ALA A 99 10.36 0.70 -29.15
N VAL A 100 11.36 0.94 -30.02
CA VAL A 100 11.63 0.09 -31.19
C VAL A 100 12.06 -1.30 -30.78
N ASP A 101 13.00 -1.42 -29.83
CA ASP A 101 13.48 -2.70 -29.33
C ASP A 101 12.35 -3.53 -28.68
N MET A 102 11.54 -2.91 -27.82
CA MET A 102 10.37 -3.57 -27.22
C MET A 102 9.37 -4.05 -28.27
N ARG A 103 9.09 -3.23 -29.30
CA ARG A 103 8.19 -3.62 -30.39
C ARG A 103 8.76 -4.78 -31.20
N ALA A 104 10.05 -4.72 -31.54
CA ALA A 104 10.72 -5.78 -32.29
C ALA A 104 10.70 -7.12 -31.55
N LYS A 105 10.83 -7.11 -30.22
CA LYS A 105 10.77 -8.29 -29.36
C LYS A 105 9.34 -8.75 -29.03
N GLY A 106 8.31 -7.95 -29.32
CA GLY A 106 6.91 -8.28 -29.03
C GLY A 106 6.63 -8.47 -27.52
N VAL A 107 7.34 -7.74 -26.64
CA VAL A 107 7.28 -7.96 -25.18
C VAL A 107 6.06 -7.35 -24.51
N ARG A 108 5.43 -6.34 -25.13
CA ARG A 108 4.22 -5.71 -24.58
C ARG A 108 2.97 -6.52 -24.94
N PRO A 109 1.99 -6.66 -24.04
CA PRO A 109 0.70 -7.27 -24.38
C PRO A 109 0.01 -6.52 -25.53
N ALA A 110 -0.47 -7.24 -26.53
CA ALA A 110 -1.06 -6.66 -27.75
C ALA A 110 -2.24 -5.71 -27.45
N GLU A 111 -3.04 -6.03 -26.43
CA GLU A 111 -4.17 -5.21 -25.96
C GLU A 111 -3.72 -3.86 -25.39
N ARG A 112 -2.53 -3.79 -24.80
CA ARG A 112 -1.96 -2.55 -24.28
C ARG A 112 -1.31 -1.75 -25.39
N GLU A 113 -0.58 -2.43 -26.28
CA GLU A 113 0.08 -1.78 -27.41
C GLU A 113 -0.92 -1.15 -28.39
N SER A 114 -2.15 -1.68 -28.50
CA SER A 114 -3.20 -1.07 -29.33
C SER A 114 -3.77 0.22 -28.74
N VAL A 115 -3.70 0.40 -27.41
CA VAL A 115 -4.33 1.53 -26.69
C VAL A 115 -3.35 2.67 -26.41
N ASP A 116 -2.09 2.36 -26.09
CA ASP A 116 -1.13 3.36 -25.60
C ASP A 116 0.33 3.06 -25.99
N GLU A 117 1.18 4.07 -25.79
CA GLU A 117 2.62 4.01 -26.05
C GLU A 117 3.42 4.81 -25.02
N VAL A 118 4.73 4.59 -24.98
CA VAL A 118 5.66 5.42 -24.20
C VAL A 118 5.59 6.85 -24.70
N ASP A 119 5.50 7.79 -23.78
CA ASP A 119 5.53 9.22 -24.11
C ASP A 119 6.96 9.67 -24.40
N LEU A 120 7.32 9.68 -25.69
CA LEU A 120 8.65 10.08 -26.18
C LEU A 120 9.00 11.54 -25.90
N ASP A 121 7.99 12.36 -25.57
CA ASP A 121 8.13 13.78 -25.30
C ASP A 121 8.25 14.05 -23.78
N ALA A 122 8.30 13.00 -22.94
CA ALA A 122 8.51 13.11 -21.49
C ALA A 122 9.98 13.46 -21.17
N PRO A 123 10.27 14.59 -20.50
CA PRO A 123 11.64 15.02 -20.22
C PRO A 123 12.30 14.22 -19.09
N GLU A 124 11.51 13.54 -18.26
CA GLU A 124 11.96 12.82 -17.08
C GLU A 124 11.20 11.50 -16.91
N GLY A 125 11.90 10.51 -16.36
CA GLY A 125 11.36 9.24 -15.90
C GLY A 125 11.67 9.06 -14.41
N VAL A 126 11.13 8.01 -13.81
CA VAL A 126 11.39 7.68 -12.41
C VAL A 126 12.14 6.36 -12.35
N VAL A 127 13.37 6.40 -11.85
CA VAL A 127 14.09 5.19 -11.45
C VAL A 127 13.66 4.81 -10.04
N VAL A 128 13.37 3.53 -9.85
CA VAL A 128 12.85 2.95 -8.62
C VAL A 128 13.68 1.70 -8.31
N GLU A 129 14.07 1.52 -7.06
CA GLU A 129 14.75 0.29 -6.64
C GLU A 129 13.91 -0.94 -7.03
N ASP A 130 14.54 -1.90 -7.71
CA ASP A 130 13.89 -3.09 -8.21
C ASP A 130 13.85 -4.18 -7.15
N LEU A 131 12.71 -4.25 -6.45
CA LEU A 131 12.51 -5.20 -5.37
C LEU A 131 12.20 -6.62 -5.84
N ILE A 132 11.97 -6.84 -7.14
CA ILE A 132 11.64 -8.15 -7.70
C ILE A 132 12.76 -8.73 -8.57
N ALA A 133 13.68 -7.90 -9.06
CA ALA A 133 14.81 -8.34 -9.89
C ALA A 133 15.92 -9.04 -9.10
N GLY A 134 16.72 -9.78 -9.87
CA GLY A 134 17.87 -10.55 -9.44
C GLY A 134 17.66 -12.04 -9.62
N ARG A 135 18.68 -12.74 -10.14
CA ARG A 135 18.69 -14.20 -10.20
C ARG A 135 18.79 -14.77 -8.80
N GLY A 136 18.04 -15.82 -8.51
CA GLY A 136 17.93 -16.37 -7.17
C GLY A 136 17.26 -15.39 -6.22
N VAL A 137 16.22 -14.67 -6.63
CA VAL A 137 15.47 -13.77 -5.74
C VAL A 137 14.01 -14.18 -5.71
N LEU A 138 13.51 -14.45 -4.51
CA LEU A 138 12.08 -14.57 -4.24
C LEU A 138 11.60 -13.25 -3.66
N ALA A 139 10.59 -12.65 -4.28
CA ALA A 139 9.92 -11.46 -3.76
C ALA A 139 8.42 -11.72 -3.59
N VAL A 140 7.86 -11.29 -2.47
CA VAL A 140 6.44 -11.46 -2.17
C VAL A 140 5.82 -10.11 -1.84
N GLU A 141 4.82 -9.71 -2.62
CA GLU A 141 4.00 -8.53 -2.38
C GLU A 141 2.76 -8.94 -1.58
N ILE A 142 2.54 -8.30 -0.42
CA ILE A 142 1.34 -8.47 0.40
C ILE A 142 0.64 -7.12 0.54
N LYS A 143 -0.69 -7.10 0.41
CA LYS A 143 -1.50 -5.95 0.86
C LYS A 143 -2.02 -6.23 2.26
N PRO A 144 -1.36 -5.72 3.31
CA PRO A 144 -1.66 -6.13 4.68
C PRO A 144 -2.99 -5.56 5.20
N LYS A 145 -3.54 -4.54 4.54
CA LYS A 145 -4.76 -3.82 4.94
C LYS A 145 -4.62 -3.19 6.34
N TRP A 146 -5.75 -3.03 7.03
CA TRP A 146 -5.90 -2.28 8.28
C TRP A 146 -5.50 -3.15 9.47
N GLY A 147 -4.45 -2.77 10.19
CA GLY A 147 -3.90 -3.53 11.31
C GLY A 147 -4.50 -3.23 12.68
N PHE A 148 -5.62 -2.49 12.75
CA PHE A 148 -6.22 -2.03 14.00
C PHE A 148 -7.75 -2.02 13.93
N LEU A 149 -8.39 -1.88 15.10
CA LEU A 149 -9.82 -1.60 15.26
C LEU A 149 -9.98 -0.13 15.72
N PRO A 150 -10.97 0.62 15.20
CA PRO A 150 -11.18 2.02 15.55
C PRO A 150 -11.50 2.22 17.03
N SER A 151 -11.20 3.43 17.53
CA SER A 151 -11.58 3.86 18.88
C SER A 151 -13.10 4.03 18.97
N PRO A 152 -13.78 3.55 20.04
CA PRO A 152 -15.22 3.75 20.19
C PRO A 152 -15.63 5.21 20.42
N SER A 153 -14.70 6.09 20.83
CA SER A 153 -14.95 7.47 21.25
C SER A 153 -15.73 8.33 20.25
N HIS A 154 -15.57 8.05 18.96
CA HIS A 154 -16.14 8.86 17.87
C HIS A 154 -17.08 8.07 16.95
N LEU A 155 -17.43 6.85 17.35
CA LEU A 155 -18.35 6.00 16.61
C LEU A 155 -19.78 6.23 17.08
N SER A 156 -20.74 6.08 16.17
CA SER A 156 -22.16 6.06 16.58
C SER A 156 -22.45 4.86 17.49
N PRO A 157 -23.41 4.95 18.42
CA PRO A 157 -23.86 3.80 19.22
C PRO A 157 -24.28 2.59 18.36
N SER A 158 -24.77 2.87 17.14
CA SER A 158 -25.21 1.84 16.21
C SER A 158 -24.04 1.06 15.58
N SER A 159 -22.94 1.73 15.25
CA SER A 159 -21.82 1.14 14.51
C SER A 159 -20.71 0.65 15.44
N ALA A 160 -20.59 1.24 16.63
CA ALA A 160 -19.54 0.93 17.59
C ALA A 160 -19.40 -0.57 17.89
N PRO A 161 -20.46 -1.34 18.24
CA PRO A 161 -20.31 -2.76 18.58
C PRO A 161 -19.72 -3.60 17.44
N VAL A 162 -20.05 -3.26 16.19
CA VAL A 162 -19.55 -3.98 15.02
C VAL A 162 -18.12 -3.57 14.69
N LYS A 163 -17.86 -2.27 14.60
CA LYS A 163 -16.55 -1.73 14.18
C LYS A 163 -15.44 -2.00 15.20
N THR A 164 -15.77 -2.13 16.48
CA THR A 164 -14.79 -2.49 17.52
C THR A 164 -14.61 -3.99 17.72
N THR A 165 -15.37 -4.83 17.02
CA THR A 165 -15.31 -6.29 17.12
C THR A 165 -14.74 -6.94 15.86
N TYR A 166 -15.12 -6.44 14.68
CA TYR A 166 -14.78 -7.04 13.39
C TYR A 166 -13.93 -6.07 12.56
N CYS A 167 -12.81 -6.57 12.02
CA CYS A 167 -11.93 -5.71 11.24
C CYS A 167 -12.56 -5.32 9.89
N ARG A 168 -12.14 -4.16 9.36
CA ARG A 168 -12.61 -3.62 8.08
C ARG A 168 -12.51 -4.64 6.93
N THR A 169 -11.46 -5.44 6.89
CA THR A 169 -11.22 -6.41 5.81
C THR A 169 -12.18 -7.59 5.85
N CYS A 170 -12.47 -8.14 7.03
CA CYS A 170 -13.44 -9.22 7.19
C CYS A 170 -14.85 -8.73 6.80
N MET A 171 -15.24 -7.53 7.26
CA MET A 171 -16.53 -6.95 6.89
C MET A 171 -16.64 -6.69 5.38
N HIS A 172 -15.61 -6.07 4.79
CA HIS A 172 -15.59 -5.75 3.36
C HIS A 172 -15.56 -7.00 2.47
N ARG A 173 -14.90 -8.09 2.90
CA ARG A 173 -14.94 -9.36 2.17
C ARG A 173 -16.38 -9.86 2.03
N HIS A 174 -17.14 -9.84 3.13
CA HIS A 174 -18.54 -10.25 3.09
C HIS A 174 -19.38 -9.33 2.22
N TYR A 175 -19.20 -8.01 2.32
CA TYR A 175 -19.89 -7.05 1.45
C TYR A 175 -19.65 -7.30 -0.05
N LYS A 176 -18.47 -7.80 -0.43
CA LYS A 176 -18.15 -8.15 -1.84
C LYS A 176 -18.66 -9.53 -2.26
N ALA A 177 -18.83 -10.45 -1.32
CA ALA A 177 -19.34 -11.78 -1.62
C ALA A 177 -20.85 -11.70 -1.82
N SER A 178 -21.37 -12.26 -2.92
CA SER A 178 -22.82 -12.35 -3.14
C SER A 178 -23.43 -13.43 -2.23
N GLN A 179 -23.65 -13.07 -0.97
CA GLN A 179 -24.29 -13.80 0.15
C GLN A 179 -23.70 -15.17 0.58
N ASP A 180 -23.60 -15.30 1.91
CA ASP A 180 -23.37 -16.44 2.83
C ASP A 180 -22.21 -17.44 2.68
N ASP A 181 -21.46 -17.50 1.58
CA ASP A 181 -20.33 -18.45 1.46
C ASP A 181 -18.96 -17.90 1.91
N ALA A 182 -18.92 -16.78 2.63
CA ALA A 182 -17.67 -16.19 3.10
C ALA A 182 -17.10 -17.00 4.29
N LEU A 183 -16.37 -18.06 3.98
CA LEU A 183 -15.49 -18.79 4.90
C LEU A 183 -14.52 -17.83 5.62
N ASP A 184 -14.06 -18.26 6.79
CA ASP A 184 -12.94 -17.65 7.47
C ASP A 184 -11.74 -17.56 6.53
N GLY A 185 -11.20 -16.35 6.39
CA GLY A 185 -10.04 -16.09 5.53
C GLY A 185 -9.21 -14.97 6.12
N PHE A 186 -8.16 -14.57 5.41
CA PHE A 186 -7.12 -13.65 5.90
C PHE A 186 -7.64 -12.52 6.81
N CYS A 187 -7.24 -12.53 8.09
CA CYS A 187 -7.50 -11.44 9.01
C CYS A 187 -6.24 -10.58 9.15
N PRO A 188 -6.26 -9.27 8.77
CA PRO A 188 -5.14 -8.38 9.02
C PRO A 188 -4.69 -8.34 10.47
N LEU A 189 -5.61 -8.36 11.44
CA LEU A 189 -5.22 -8.27 12.85
C LEU A 189 -4.32 -9.43 13.28
N ASP A 190 -4.48 -10.61 12.66
CA ASP A 190 -3.57 -11.74 12.89
C ASP A 190 -2.17 -11.49 12.31
N LEU A 191 -2.08 -10.87 11.13
CA LEU A 191 -0.81 -10.49 10.52
C LEU A 191 -0.07 -9.41 11.33
N TYR A 192 -0.81 -8.45 11.89
CA TYR A 192 -0.26 -7.35 12.70
C TYR A 192 -0.09 -7.68 14.18
N SER A 193 -0.44 -8.90 14.60
CA SER A 193 -0.49 -9.30 16.01
C SER A 193 0.87 -9.30 16.72
N GLY A 194 1.94 -9.58 15.99
CA GLY A 194 3.24 -9.93 16.57
C GLY A 194 3.28 -11.33 17.21
N ASP A 195 2.15 -12.03 17.28
CA ASP A 195 2.08 -13.42 17.73
C ASP A 195 2.43 -14.36 16.58
N SER A 196 3.37 -15.27 16.83
CA SER A 196 3.89 -16.14 15.76
C SER A 196 2.81 -17.03 15.17
N ALA A 197 1.96 -17.65 16.00
CA ALA A 197 0.94 -18.58 15.52
C ALA A 197 -0.12 -17.86 14.68
N ARG A 198 -0.55 -16.67 15.10
CA ARG A 198 -1.48 -15.83 14.36
C ARG A 198 -0.90 -15.34 13.04
N VAL A 199 0.36 -14.89 13.02
CA VAL A 199 1.03 -14.47 11.78
C VAL A 199 1.11 -15.63 10.79
N HIS A 200 1.46 -16.84 11.24
CA HIS A 200 1.45 -18.02 10.37
C HIS A 200 0.06 -18.30 9.81
N LYS A 201 -0.97 -18.31 10.66
CA LYS A 201 -2.37 -18.48 10.24
C LYS A 201 -2.78 -17.46 9.17
N ALA A 202 -2.44 -16.19 9.36
CA ALA A 202 -2.76 -15.14 8.39
C ALA A 202 -2.08 -15.37 7.03
N LEU A 203 -0.82 -15.79 7.03
CA LEU A 203 -0.05 -16.09 5.82
C LEU A 203 -0.56 -17.34 5.11
N GLU A 204 -0.93 -18.39 5.85
CA GLU A 204 -1.55 -19.60 5.28
C GLU A 204 -2.88 -19.28 4.61
N GLN A 205 -3.72 -18.46 5.25
CA GLN A 205 -4.98 -18.00 4.67
C GLN A 205 -4.77 -17.13 3.42
N LEU A 206 -3.76 -16.25 3.42
CA LEU A 206 -3.39 -15.47 2.22
C LEU A 206 -2.97 -16.38 1.07
N TYR A 207 -2.13 -17.37 1.34
CA TYR A 207 -1.66 -18.32 0.33
C TYR A 207 -2.78 -19.21 -0.21
N GLY A 208 -3.60 -19.78 0.68
CA GLY A 208 -4.74 -20.60 0.30
C GLY A 208 -5.71 -19.84 -0.61
N THR A 209 -5.98 -18.58 -0.25
CA THR A 209 -6.80 -17.67 -1.07
C THR A 209 -6.15 -17.38 -2.44
N TRP A 210 -4.84 -17.21 -2.50
CA TRP A 210 -4.11 -16.99 -3.77
C TRP A 210 -4.16 -18.21 -4.67
N ILE A 211 -3.93 -19.43 -4.14
CA ILE A 211 -4.02 -20.69 -4.90
C ILE A 211 -5.43 -20.90 -5.48
N SER A 212 -6.47 -20.61 -4.71
CA SER A 212 -7.86 -20.79 -5.16
C SER A 212 -8.31 -19.71 -6.16
N SER A 213 -7.50 -18.68 -6.43
CA SER A 213 -7.86 -17.59 -7.31
C SER A 213 -7.35 -17.80 -8.73
N VAL A 214 -8.22 -17.71 -9.72
CA VAL A 214 -7.85 -17.90 -11.14
C VAL A 214 -7.08 -16.68 -11.70
N SER A 215 -7.02 -15.55 -10.98
CA SER A 215 -6.09 -14.39 -11.19
C SER A 215 -6.56 -13.09 -10.49
N GLU A 216 -7.74 -13.07 -9.86
CA GLU A 216 -8.41 -11.82 -9.46
C GLU A 216 -8.05 -11.27 -8.07
N ILE A 217 -7.29 -12.01 -7.24
CA ILE A 217 -7.04 -11.59 -5.86
C ILE A 217 -5.79 -10.72 -5.75
N ASN A 218 -6.00 -9.47 -5.33
CA ASN A 218 -4.99 -8.42 -5.30
C ASN A 218 -4.20 -8.32 -3.98
N ASN A 219 -4.34 -9.29 -3.07
CA ASN A 219 -3.72 -9.22 -1.72
C ASN A 219 -2.36 -9.92 -1.61
N LEU A 220 -2.03 -10.80 -2.56
CA LEU A 220 -0.78 -11.55 -2.59
C LEU A 220 -0.28 -11.65 -4.03
N ARG A 221 0.99 -11.32 -4.26
CA ARG A 221 1.70 -11.62 -5.52
C ARG A 221 3.07 -12.20 -5.18
N ILE A 222 3.50 -13.17 -5.97
CA ILE A 222 4.77 -13.87 -5.77
C ILE A 222 5.59 -13.70 -7.05
N PHE A 223 6.87 -13.38 -6.88
CA PHE A 223 7.84 -13.20 -7.95
C PHE A 223 9.06 -14.06 -7.69
N LEU A 224 9.57 -14.72 -8.72
CA LEU A 224 10.82 -15.46 -8.69
C LEU A 224 11.67 -15.00 -9.87
N ASP A 225 12.88 -14.54 -9.58
CA ASP A 225 13.85 -14.06 -10.57
C ASP A 225 13.25 -12.97 -11.50
N GLY A 226 12.56 -11.99 -10.91
CA GLY A 226 11.85 -10.92 -11.62
C GLY A 226 10.54 -11.32 -12.29
N LYS A 227 10.20 -12.62 -12.33
CA LYS A 227 9.00 -13.11 -13.02
C LYS A 227 7.86 -13.37 -12.05
N ARG A 228 6.68 -12.84 -12.37
CA ARG A 228 5.45 -13.12 -11.60
C ARG A 228 5.07 -14.59 -11.75
N ILE A 229 4.89 -15.26 -10.61
CA ILE A 229 4.39 -16.63 -10.54
C ILE A 229 2.87 -16.61 -10.42
N LEU A 230 2.20 -17.43 -11.21
CA LEU A 230 0.75 -17.63 -11.16
C LEU A 230 0.41 -18.86 -10.29
N PRO A 231 -0.81 -18.93 -9.73
CA PRO A 231 -1.26 -20.08 -8.94
C PRO A 231 -1.05 -21.44 -9.63
N GLY A 232 -1.27 -21.50 -10.95
CA GLY A 232 -1.06 -22.71 -11.76
C GLY A 232 0.39 -23.20 -11.84
N ASP A 233 1.37 -22.31 -11.59
CA ASP A 233 2.81 -22.61 -11.64
C ASP A 233 3.42 -22.83 -10.23
N SER A 234 2.57 -23.03 -9.22
CA SER A 234 2.97 -23.11 -7.81
C SER A 234 3.97 -24.24 -7.49
N ALA A 235 4.04 -25.29 -8.31
CA ALA A 235 5.06 -26.34 -8.18
C ALA A 235 6.50 -25.80 -8.21
N THR A 236 6.74 -24.68 -8.91
CA THR A 236 8.05 -23.99 -8.93
C THR A 236 8.42 -23.37 -7.59
N LEU A 237 7.44 -23.08 -6.73
CA LEU A 237 7.64 -22.45 -5.43
C LEU A 237 7.91 -23.47 -4.32
N ASP A 238 7.40 -24.69 -4.45
CA ASP A 238 7.58 -25.76 -3.47
C ASP A 238 9.05 -25.97 -3.14
N ASP A 239 9.89 -26.16 -4.15
CA ASP A 239 11.33 -26.39 -3.96
C ASP A 239 12.02 -25.16 -3.35
N VAL A 240 11.60 -23.95 -3.73
CA VAL A 240 12.12 -22.70 -3.17
C VAL A 240 11.80 -22.59 -1.68
N PHE A 241 10.55 -22.84 -1.28
CA PHE A 241 10.16 -22.77 0.12
C PHE A 241 10.74 -23.92 0.94
N ARG A 242 10.84 -25.14 0.38
CA ARG A 242 11.50 -26.29 1.04
C ARG A 242 12.95 -26.00 1.39
N ARG A 243 13.72 -25.38 0.48
CA ARG A 243 15.12 -24.99 0.74
C ARG A 243 15.26 -24.02 1.92
N ARG A 244 14.21 -23.29 2.28
CA ARG A 244 14.17 -22.38 3.43
C ARG A 244 13.62 -23.02 4.71
N HIS A 245 13.11 -24.24 4.62
CA HIS A 245 12.62 -25.01 5.76
C HIS A 245 13.67 -26.00 6.25
N SER A 246 13.76 -26.19 7.57
CA SER A 246 14.81 -27.01 8.19
C SER A 246 14.31 -28.34 8.77
N GLN A 247 13.00 -28.65 8.69
CA GLN A 247 12.44 -29.86 9.28
C GLN A 247 12.19 -31.00 8.27
N ALA A 248 12.10 -32.22 8.81
CA ALA A 248 12.20 -33.50 8.09
C ALA A 248 10.93 -34.01 7.38
N LEU A 249 9.73 -33.50 7.72
CA LEU A 249 8.48 -33.82 7.00
C LEU A 249 8.07 -32.62 6.14
N PRO A 250 7.60 -32.83 4.89
CA PRO A 250 7.13 -31.72 4.07
C PRO A 250 5.80 -31.20 4.65
N PRO A 251 5.76 -29.95 5.18
CA PRO A 251 4.50 -29.31 5.50
C PRO A 251 3.72 -29.07 4.20
N ALA A 252 2.41 -28.84 4.31
CA ALA A 252 1.63 -28.29 3.20
C ALA A 252 2.31 -27.00 2.67
N THR A 253 2.25 -26.74 1.36
CA THR A 253 2.92 -25.59 0.74
C THR A 253 2.54 -24.25 1.38
N ALA A 254 1.28 -24.10 1.82
CA ALA A 254 0.82 -22.92 2.56
C ALA A 254 1.62 -22.70 3.86
N SER A 255 1.89 -23.77 4.60
CA SER A 255 2.71 -23.71 5.82
C SER A 255 4.16 -23.40 5.48
N LEU A 256 4.72 -23.98 4.42
CA LEU A 256 6.08 -23.65 3.96
C LEU A 256 6.20 -22.16 3.59
N PHE A 257 5.23 -21.61 2.86
CA PHE A 257 5.12 -20.18 2.55
C PHE A 257 5.06 -19.34 3.83
N ALA A 258 4.20 -19.72 4.79
CA ALA A 258 4.04 -18.99 6.03
C ALA A 258 5.35 -18.96 6.84
N HIS A 259 6.03 -20.11 6.99
CA HIS A 259 7.32 -20.17 7.70
C HIS A 259 8.41 -19.34 6.99
N ALA A 260 8.44 -19.35 5.66
CA ALA A 260 9.40 -18.57 4.89
C ALA A 260 9.27 -17.06 5.14
N LEU A 261 8.04 -16.57 5.34
CA LEU A 261 7.75 -15.14 5.49
C LEU A 261 7.65 -14.66 6.93
N ALA A 262 7.06 -15.46 7.82
CA ALA A 262 6.74 -15.08 9.19
C ALA A 262 7.99 -14.60 9.94
N ARG A 263 9.13 -15.27 9.77
CA ARG A 263 10.38 -14.85 10.41
C ARG A 263 10.76 -13.42 10.00
N THR A 264 10.77 -13.12 8.71
CA THR A 264 11.12 -11.78 8.22
C THR A 264 10.14 -10.72 8.71
N LEU A 265 8.83 -11.01 8.66
CA LEU A 265 7.79 -10.08 9.10
C LEU A 265 7.82 -9.81 10.60
N LEU A 266 8.08 -10.82 11.42
CA LEU A 266 8.18 -10.68 12.89
C LEU A 266 9.44 -9.92 13.33
N HIS A 267 10.53 -10.01 12.58
CA HIS A 267 11.77 -9.27 12.87
C HIS A 267 11.74 -7.84 12.31
N SER A 268 11.01 -7.60 11.22
CA SER A 268 10.88 -6.29 10.61
C SER A 268 9.98 -5.37 11.43
N PRO A 269 10.34 -4.08 11.61
CA PRO A 269 9.46 -3.12 12.26
C PRO A 269 8.29 -2.70 11.36
N ALA A 270 8.27 -3.06 10.07
CA ALA A 270 7.35 -2.51 9.06
C ALA A 270 5.87 -2.65 9.42
N LEU A 271 5.43 -3.84 9.85
CA LEU A 271 4.02 -4.06 10.22
C LEU A 271 3.62 -3.24 11.46
N ARG A 272 4.47 -3.22 12.50
CA ARG A 272 4.22 -2.41 13.70
C ARG A 272 4.14 -0.92 13.36
N LEU A 273 5.12 -0.42 12.60
CA LEU A 273 5.15 0.96 12.11
C LEU A 273 3.88 1.33 11.34
N LEU A 274 3.47 0.48 10.39
CA LEU A 274 2.26 0.72 9.61
C LEU A 274 1.02 0.71 10.48
N ARG A 275 0.85 -0.26 11.39
CA ARG A 275 -0.28 -0.30 12.33
C ARG A 275 -0.38 0.97 13.15
N ASP A 276 0.74 1.41 13.73
CA ASP A 276 0.76 2.57 14.62
C ASP A 276 0.41 3.85 13.83
N LEU A 277 0.95 4.02 12.63
CA LEU A 277 0.58 5.14 11.75
C LEU A 277 -0.89 5.07 11.32
N GLN A 278 -1.35 3.91 10.83
CA GLN A 278 -2.74 3.73 10.40
C GLN A 278 -3.73 4.12 11.51
N SER A 279 -3.46 3.70 12.75
CA SER A 279 -4.34 3.92 13.90
C SER A 279 -4.26 5.34 14.47
N LEU A 280 -3.05 5.89 14.67
CA LEU A 280 -2.88 7.23 15.24
C LEU A 280 -3.35 8.32 14.29
N LEU A 281 -3.12 8.15 12.98
CA LEU A 281 -3.55 9.10 11.95
C LEU A 281 -5.05 9.02 11.67
N ASP A 282 -5.74 7.99 12.14
CA ASP A 282 -7.19 7.81 12.05
C ASP A 282 -7.83 7.73 13.44
N VAL A 283 -7.42 8.63 14.33
CA VAL A 283 -7.89 8.64 15.73
C VAL A 283 -9.40 8.88 15.86
N LEU A 284 -9.99 9.58 14.89
CA LEU A 284 -11.42 9.95 14.89
C LEU A 284 -12.30 8.92 14.18
N ASP A 285 -11.74 7.96 13.44
CA ASP A 285 -12.46 7.22 12.41
C ASP A 285 -13.11 8.16 11.36
N ILE A 286 -13.60 7.60 10.25
CA ILE A 286 -14.30 8.38 9.23
C ILE A 286 -15.63 8.97 9.74
N GLU A 287 -16.27 8.34 10.72
CA GLU A 287 -17.48 8.85 11.38
C GLU A 287 -17.18 10.12 12.19
N GLY A 288 -16.13 10.10 13.02
CA GLY A 288 -15.73 11.27 13.80
C GLY A 288 -15.21 12.40 12.92
N LEU A 289 -14.45 12.08 11.87
CA LEU A 289 -14.03 13.08 10.88
C LEU A 289 -15.24 13.72 10.20
N ALA A 290 -16.22 12.93 9.73
CA ALA A 290 -17.42 13.47 9.11
C ALA A 290 -18.19 14.41 10.06
N ALA A 291 -18.31 14.02 11.33
CA ALA A 291 -18.97 14.84 12.35
C ALA A 291 -18.20 16.14 12.65
N LEU A 292 -16.87 16.09 12.66
CA LEU A 292 -16.01 17.28 12.81
C LEU A 292 -16.19 18.24 11.63
N LEU A 293 -16.12 17.74 10.39
CA LEU A 293 -16.28 18.58 9.20
C LEU A 293 -17.66 19.23 9.14
N SER A 294 -18.72 18.47 9.43
CA SER A 294 -20.08 19.01 9.45
C SER A 294 -20.22 20.17 10.44
N ARG A 295 -19.69 20.04 11.66
CA ARG A 295 -19.77 21.10 12.68
C ARG A 295 -18.86 22.30 12.40
N SER A 296 -17.66 22.06 11.87
CA SER A 296 -16.64 23.10 11.72
C SER A 296 -16.71 23.85 10.39
N THR A 297 -17.20 23.21 9.33
CA THR A 297 -17.22 23.79 7.96
C THR A 297 -18.58 23.72 7.28
N GLY A 298 -19.56 23.03 7.87
CA GLY A 298 -20.87 22.79 7.26
C GLY A 298 -20.86 21.74 6.15
N VAL A 299 -19.71 21.08 5.90
CA VAL A 299 -19.59 20.05 4.86
C VAL A 299 -20.07 18.70 5.39
N ASP A 300 -21.10 18.14 4.76
CA ASP A 300 -21.62 16.81 5.05
C ASP A 300 -21.08 15.77 4.04
N LEU A 301 -20.29 14.80 4.54
CA LEU A 301 -19.75 13.72 3.72
C LEU A 301 -20.82 12.70 3.26
N ALA A 302 -21.97 12.65 3.92
CA ALA A 302 -23.10 11.80 3.54
C ALA A 302 -23.81 12.32 2.29
N ALA A 303 -23.82 13.64 2.10
CA ALA A 303 -24.42 14.30 0.96
C ALA A 303 -23.59 14.13 -0.32
N LYS A 304 -24.00 14.82 -1.39
CA LYS A 304 -23.19 14.91 -2.61
C LYS A 304 -21.88 15.62 -2.25
N PHE A 305 -20.78 14.89 -2.33
CA PHE A 305 -19.43 15.38 -2.05
C PHE A 305 -18.66 15.51 -3.38
N GLY A 306 -18.50 16.74 -3.85
CA GLY A 306 -17.89 17.06 -5.14
C GLY A 306 -16.88 18.21 -5.05
N PRO A 307 -16.57 18.86 -6.18
CA PRO A 307 -15.59 19.94 -6.24
C PRO A 307 -15.89 21.11 -5.31
N GLU A 308 -17.17 21.46 -5.12
CA GLU A 308 -17.58 22.57 -4.24
C GLU A 308 -17.30 22.28 -2.76
N GLU A 309 -17.62 21.08 -2.28
CA GLU A 309 -17.30 20.67 -0.91
C GLU A 309 -15.79 20.57 -0.69
N VAL A 310 -15.05 20.13 -1.70
CA VAL A 310 -13.59 20.06 -1.64
C VAL A 310 -12.99 21.46 -1.53
N GLU A 311 -13.52 22.44 -2.26
CA GLU A 311 -13.07 23.83 -2.17
C GLU A 311 -13.35 24.42 -0.79
N LYS A 312 -14.52 24.15 -0.20
CA LYS A 312 -14.85 24.53 1.19
C LYS A 312 -13.88 23.94 2.22
N LEU A 313 -13.25 22.81 1.89
CA LEU A 313 -12.24 22.16 2.73
C LEU A 313 -10.80 22.60 2.39
N GLY A 314 -10.60 23.62 1.55
CA GLY A 314 -9.28 24.13 1.19
C GLY A 314 -8.61 23.40 0.02
N GLY A 315 -9.37 22.68 -0.81
CA GLY A 315 -8.87 22.05 -2.03
C GLY A 315 -8.01 20.80 -1.79
N GLN A 316 -7.42 20.28 -2.86
CA GLN A 316 -6.48 19.16 -2.80
C GLN A 316 -5.21 19.58 -2.04
N PRO A 317 -4.76 18.81 -1.03
CA PRO A 317 -3.52 19.10 -0.33
C PRO A 317 -2.29 19.23 -1.24
N ARG A 318 -1.52 20.29 -1.03
CA ARG A 318 -0.24 20.54 -1.73
C ARG A 318 0.92 19.86 -1.00
N LEU A 319 2.03 19.61 -1.71
CA LEU A 319 3.22 19.00 -1.12
C LEU A 319 3.73 19.79 0.10
N GLU A 320 3.78 21.11 0.02
CA GLU A 320 4.26 21.98 1.10
C GLU A 320 3.40 21.85 2.35
N GLU A 321 2.08 21.72 2.18
CA GLU A 321 1.14 21.53 3.28
C GLU A 321 1.39 20.20 4.01
N TRP A 322 1.70 19.14 3.26
CA TRP A 322 2.10 17.85 3.84
C TRP A 322 3.41 17.94 4.60
N VAL A 323 4.40 18.63 4.04
CA VAL A 323 5.71 18.81 4.68
C VAL A 323 5.58 19.60 5.99
N GLU A 324 4.78 20.66 6.00
CA GLU A 324 4.47 21.43 7.21
C GLU A 324 3.72 20.59 8.25
N TRP A 325 2.75 19.78 7.82
CA TRP A 325 2.04 18.84 8.69
C TRP A 325 3.01 17.82 9.31
N VAL A 326 3.88 17.19 8.51
CA VAL A 326 4.89 16.26 9.00
C VAL A 326 5.84 16.94 9.98
N GLY A 327 6.28 18.17 9.71
CA GLY A 327 7.10 18.94 10.65
C GLY A 327 6.45 19.13 12.02
N ARG A 328 5.12 19.37 12.06
CA ARG A 328 4.35 19.56 13.29
C ARG A 328 4.05 18.27 14.05
N TYR A 329 3.81 17.17 13.34
CA TYR A 329 3.27 15.94 13.93
C TYR A 329 4.25 14.75 13.97
N ALA A 330 5.32 14.72 13.17
CA ALA A 330 6.38 13.70 13.26
C ALA A 330 6.93 13.51 14.69
N PRO A 331 7.17 14.58 15.49
CA PRO A 331 7.63 14.43 16.87
C PRO A 331 6.62 13.69 17.77
N VAL A 332 5.32 13.79 17.51
CA VAL A 332 4.27 13.10 18.29
C VAL A 332 4.34 11.59 18.09
N PHE A 333 4.77 11.14 16.90
CA PHE A 333 5.01 9.73 16.60
C PHE A 333 6.38 9.23 17.09
N GLY A 334 7.10 10.04 17.85
CA GLY A 334 8.43 9.65 18.31
C GLY A 334 9.46 9.62 17.19
N ARG A 335 9.36 10.54 16.23
CA ARG A 335 10.30 10.61 15.09
C ARG A 335 11.09 11.91 15.16
N ARG A 336 12.24 11.85 15.82
CA ARG A 336 13.29 12.88 15.79
C ARG A 336 14.55 12.26 15.18
N GLY A 337 14.75 12.45 13.87
CA GLY A 337 15.94 11.95 13.17
C GLY A 337 15.83 10.53 12.61
N GLU A 338 16.89 10.09 11.94
CA GLU A 338 16.96 8.80 11.24
C GLU A 338 17.12 7.63 12.22
N GLY A 339 16.17 6.69 12.23
CA GLY A 339 16.53 5.28 12.45
C GLY A 339 15.57 4.37 13.22
N GLN A 340 14.77 4.82 14.18
CA GLN A 340 13.86 3.91 14.91
C GLN A 340 12.55 4.59 15.38
N PRO A 341 11.41 3.89 15.37
CA PRO A 341 10.20 4.37 16.04
C PRO A 341 10.46 4.46 17.55
N THR A 342 10.27 5.63 18.16
CA THR A 342 10.47 5.78 19.62
C THR A 342 9.21 5.49 20.43
N LEU A 343 8.06 5.15 19.82
CA LEU A 343 6.92 4.63 20.58
C LEU A 343 7.22 3.19 21.01
N GLN A 344 7.83 3.05 22.18
CA GLN A 344 8.32 1.80 22.72
C GLN A 344 7.26 1.06 23.54
N ASN A 345 6.26 1.78 24.05
CA ASN A 345 5.25 1.21 24.94
C ASN A 345 3.85 1.81 24.71
N ARG A 346 2.87 1.20 25.37
CA ARG A 346 1.45 1.57 25.27
C ARG A 346 1.16 2.97 25.81
N GLU A 347 1.83 3.40 26.87
CA GLU A 347 1.58 4.72 27.45
C GLU A 347 2.01 5.86 26.52
N GLU A 348 3.16 5.71 25.84
CA GLU A 348 3.62 6.65 24.83
C GLU A 348 2.64 6.72 23.66
N TRP A 349 2.12 5.57 23.24
CA TRP A 349 1.11 5.49 22.20
C TRP A 349 -0.20 6.18 22.63
N ASP A 350 -0.68 5.93 23.85
CA ASP A 350 -1.89 6.54 24.39
C ASP A 350 -1.75 8.07 24.51
N ARG A 351 -0.56 8.56 24.93
CA ARG A 351 -0.23 9.99 24.94
C ARG A 351 -0.20 10.60 23.55
N ALA A 352 0.40 9.92 22.57
CA ALA A 352 0.42 10.36 21.18
C ALA A 352 -1.00 10.45 20.61
N LYS A 353 -1.82 9.43 20.85
CA LYS A 353 -3.23 9.40 20.45
C LYS A 353 -4.01 10.57 21.05
N ALA A 354 -3.93 10.76 22.37
CA ALA A 354 -4.62 11.85 23.06
C ALA A 354 -4.17 13.23 22.56
N THR A 355 -2.88 13.38 22.25
CA THR A 355 -2.33 14.63 21.68
C THR A 355 -2.93 14.93 20.32
N LEU A 356 -2.99 13.94 19.41
CA LEU A 356 -3.58 14.10 18.09
C LEU A 356 -5.07 14.42 18.17
N GLU A 357 -5.81 13.65 18.96
CA GLU A 357 -7.24 13.86 19.19
C GLU A 357 -7.53 15.27 19.73
N SER A 358 -6.79 15.70 20.75
CA SER A 358 -6.92 17.04 21.32
C SER A 358 -6.61 18.14 20.31
N ARG A 359 -5.60 17.94 19.45
CA ARG A 359 -5.24 18.92 18.42
C ARG A 359 -6.28 19.01 17.32
N PHE A 360 -6.81 17.88 16.85
CA PHE A 360 -7.81 17.83 15.78
C PHE A 360 -9.17 18.38 16.21
N LEU A 361 -9.53 18.20 17.49
CA LEU A 361 -10.80 18.69 18.05
C LEU A 361 -10.71 20.11 18.64
N ALA A 362 -9.54 20.75 18.58
CA ALA A 362 -9.37 22.11 19.09
C ALA A 362 -10.28 23.11 18.35
N SER A 363 -10.81 24.09 19.08
CA SER A 363 -11.65 25.14 18.48
C SER A 363 -10.85 26.21 17.74
N SER A 364 -9.54 26.25 17.92
CA SER A 364 -8.64 27.24 17.30
C SER A 364 -7.27 26.62 17.02
N PRO A 365 -6.56 27.09 15.98
CA PRO A 365 -5.23 26.59 15.64
C PRO A 365 -4.23 26.91 16.77
N PRO A 366 -3.42 25.93 17.20
CA PRO A 366 -2.49 26.12 18.32
C PRO A 366 -1.20 26.88 17.95
N GLU A 367 -0.88 27.00 16.65
CA GLU A 367 0.44 27.48 16.17
C GLU A 367 0.29 28.45 14.96
N GLN A 368 1.35 29.22 14.66
CA GLN A 368 1.46 30.09 13.48
C GLN A 368 2.47 29.52 12.44
N PRO A 369 2.16 29.52 11.13
CA PRO A 369 0.91 29.97 10.53
C PRO A 369 -0.27 29.03 10.87
N PRO A 370 -1.48 29.57 11.05
CA PRO A 370 -2.62 28.80 11.53
C PRO A 370 -3.15 27.83 10.47
N THR A 371 -2.94 26.53 10.66
CA THR A 371 -3.72 25.50 9.96
C THR A 371 -4.95 25.14 10.79
N PRO A 372 -6.18 25.22 10.24
CA PRO A 372 -7.37 24.82 10.98
C PRO A 372 -7.28 23.36 11.48
N PRO A 373 -7.67 23.05 12.72
CA PRO A 373 -7.65 21.70 13.29
C PRO A 373 -8.32 20.62 12.42
N TRP A 374 -9.46 20.95 11.79
CA TRP A 374 -10.16 20.05 10.88
C TRP A 374 -9.37 19.75 9.60
N ARG A 375 -8.49 20.66 9.15
CA ARG A 375 -7.64 20.46 7.98
C ARG A 375 -6.50 19.50 8.33
N ASP A 376 -5.90 19.64 9.51
CA ASP A 376 -4.93 18.68 10.03
C ASP A 376 -5.53 17.28 10.17
N ALA A 377 -6.80 17.17 10.60
CA ALA A 377 -7.51 15.91 10.69
C ALA A 377 -7.73 15.26 9.31
N ILE A 378 -8.05 16.05 8.27
CA ILE A 378 -8.14 15.55 6.88
C ILE A 378 -6.80 15.00 6.42
N LEU A 379 -5.72 15.76 6.61
CA LEU A 379 -4.37 15.35 6.21
C LEU A 379 -3.98 14.04 6.91
N ALA A 380 -4.19 13.95 8.22
CA ALA A 380 -3.96 12.73 8.98
C ALA A 380 -4.77 11.54 8.42
N TYR A 381 -6.08 11.71 8.21
CA TYR A 381 -6.93 10.64 7.69
C TYR A 381 -6.49 10.16 6.30
N LEU A 382 -6.12 11.08 5.41
CA LEU A 382 -5.63 10.75 4.07
C LEU A 382 -4.28 10.02 4.13
N LEU A 383 -3.35 10.42 5.01
CA LEU A 383 -2.11 9.65 5.26
C LEU A 383 -2.42 8.25 5.81
N SER A 384 -3.35 8.12 6.76
CA SER A 384 -3.83 6.82 7.23
C SER A 384 -4.35 5.96 6.07
N ALA A 385 -5.14 6.56 5.17
CA ALA A 385 -5.67 5.88 4.00
C ALA A 385 -4.57 5.43 3.01
N ILE A 386 -3.44 6.14 2.93
CA ILE A 386 -2.26 5.66 2.19
C ILE A 386 -1.73 4.38 2.83
N PHE A 387 -1.43 4.41 4.14
CA PHE A 387 -0.87 3.25 4.85
C PHE A 387 -1.83 2.05 4.92
N LYS A 388 -3.14 2.28 4.92
CA LYS A 388 -4.18 1.23 4.87
C LYS A 388 -4.27 0.50 3.53
N ASP A 389 -3.89 1.19 2.45
CA ASP A 389 -3.98 0.69 1.07
C ASP A 389 -2.63 0.28 0.45
N CYS A 390 -1.52 0.61 1.12
CA CYS A 390 -0.17 0.29 0.66
C CYS A 390 0.07 -1.22 0.55
N SER A 391 1.16 -1.59 -0.13
CA SER A 391 1.64 -2.97 -0.19
C SER A 391 3.02 -3.08 0.46
N LEU A 392 3.35 -4.26 0.97
CA LEU A 392 4.68 -4.61 1.46
C LEU A 392 5.32 -5.58 0.47
N ILE A 393 6.52 -5.29 -0.01
CA ILE A 393 7.36 -6.28 -0.70
C ILE A 393 8.37 -6.84 0.28
N ILE A 394 8.36 -8.16 0.41
CA ILE A 394 9.30 -8.95 1.19
C ILE A 394 10.28 -9.61 0.21
N ARG A 395 11.56 -9.29 0.30
CA ARG A 395 12.59 -9.77 -0.63
C ARG A 395 13.54 -10.76 0.04
N PHE A 396 13.79 -11.89 -0.62
CA PHE A 396 14.67 -12.97 -0.18
C PHE A 396 15.69 -13.31 -1.26
N PRO A 397 16.99 -13.05 -1.02
CA PRO A 397 18.05 -13.69 -1.78
C PRO A 397 18.06 -15.20 -1.48
N LEU A 398 18.08 -16.01 -2.53
CA LEU A 398 18.09 -17.48 -2.52
C LEU A 398 19.51 -18.06 -2.67
N ASP A 399 20.53 -17.21 -2.90
CA ASP A 399 21.89 -17.65 -3.20
C ASP A 399 22.56 -18.35 -2.00
N SER A 400 23.18 -19.49 -2.32
CA SER A 400 23.30 -20.67 -1.46
C SER A 400 24.60 -20.73 -0.64
N SER A 401 24.64 -20.05 0.50
CA SER A 401 25.62 -20.37 1.57
C SER A 401 25.13 -20.11 3.00
N VAL A 402 24.04 -19.34 3.19
CA VAL A 402 23.48 -19.05 4.52
C VAL A 402 22.00 -19.46 4.55
N PRO A 403 21.64 -20.63 5.10
CA PRO A 403 20.26 -21.15 5.16
C PRO A 403 19.25 -20.30 5.96
N LYS A 404 19.63 -19.08 6.38
CA LYS A 404 18.95 -18.31 7.44
C LYS A 404 18.89 -16.81 7.22
N THR A 405 19.24 -16.28 6.05
CA THR A 405 19.21 -14.83 5.78
C THR A 405 17.80 -14.28 6.00
N ILE A 406 17.66 -13.33 6.93
CA ILE A 406 16.41 -12.59 7.14
C ILE A 406 16.19 -11.72 5.90
N GLY A 407 15.00 -11.78 5.31
CA GLY A 407 14.67 -10.96 4.14
C GLY A 407 14.56 -9.48 4.50
N THR A 408 14.42 -8.63 3.49
CA THR A 408 14.09 -7.21 3.68
C THR A 408 12.60 -6.98 3.45
N VAL A 409 12.05 -5.92 4.05
CA VAL A 409 10.65 -5.52 3.88
C VAL A 409 10.61 -4.04 3.55
N LYS A 410 9.97 -3.69 2.43
CA LYS A 410 9.74 -2.30 2.02
C LYS A 410 8.29 -2.08 1.65
N ALA A 411 7.75 -0.90 1.99
CA ALA A 411 6.42 -0.46 1.63
C ALA A 411 6.42 0.22 0.25
N ILE A 412 5.42 -0.10 -0.57
CA ILE A 412 5.15 0.48 -1.90
C ILE A 412 3.69 0.96 -1.98
N ASP A 413 3.32 1.60 -3.08
CA ASP A 413 1.99 2.18 -3.32
C ASP A 413 1.63 3.27 -2.30
N LEU A 414 2.57 4.19 -2.05
CA LEU A 414 2.49 5.24 -1.02
C LEU A 414 2.14 6.64 -1.57
N ASP A 415 1.57 6.71 -2.76
CA ASP A 415 1.19 7.96 -3.42
C ASP A 415 0.02 8.67 -2.68
N PRO A 416 -0.06 10.01 -2.74
CA PRO A 416 -1.07 10.79 -2.02
C PRO A 416 -2.50 10.43 -2.46
N LYS A 417 -3.42 10.35 -1.49
CA LYS A 417 -4.84 10.09 -1.78
C LYS A 417 -5.57 11.40 -2.11
N PRO A 418 -6.44 11.41 -3.14
CA PRO A 418 -7.25 12.58 -3.45
C PRO A 418 -8.32 12.83 -2.38
N ILE A 419 -8.45 14.09 -1.94
CA ILE A 419 -9.43 14.49 -0.91
C ILE A 419 -10.87 14.21 -1.34
N GLN A 420 -11.15 14.21 -2.65
CA GLN A 420 -12.45 13.87 -3.25
C GLN A 420 -12.94 12.47 -2.84
N ARG A 421 -12.05 11.57 -2.41
CA ARG A 421 -12.43 10.23 -1.95
C ARG A 421 -13.07 10.20 -0.56
N LEU A 422 -12.99 11.27 0.25
CA LEU A 422 -13.57 11.28 1.60
C LEU A 422 -15.06 10.92 1.61
N GLY A 423 -15.87 11.53 0.73
CA GLY A 423 -17.28 11.19 0.61
C GLY A 423 -17.52 9.73 0.20
N LYS A 424 -16.68 9.17 -0.69
CA LYS A 424 -16.75 7.75 -1.06
C LYS A 424 -16.36 6.85 0.12
N TYR A 425 -15.31 7.19 0.86
CA TYR A 425 -14.86 6.43 2.02
C TYR A 425 -15.94 6.37 3.10
N PHE A 426 -16.58 7.50 3.40
CA PHE A 426 -17.67 7.58 4.37
C PHE A 426 -18.88 6.73 3.96
N ARG A 427 -19.36 6.85 2.71
CA ARG A 427 -20.49 6.04 2.21
C ARG A 427 -20.18 4.55 2.23
N MET A 428 -19.02 4.16 1.72
CA MET A 428 -18.59 2.76 1.70
C MET A 428 -18.33 2.23 3.11
N ASP A 429 -17.99 3.07 4.10
CA ASP A 429 -17.91 2.65 5.48
C ASP A 429 -19.28 2.20 6.01
N ARG A 430 -20.28 3.07 5.87
CA ARG A 430 -21.67 2.79 6.26
C ARG A 430 -22.24 1.54 5.58
N GLU A 431 -22.10 1.43 4.27
CA GLU A 431 -22.63 0.29 3.51
C GLU A 431 -22.08 -1.05 4.00
N ILE A 432 -20.78 -1.13 4.27
CA ILE A 432 -20.14 -2.34 4.77
C ILE A 432 -20.59 -2.67 6.20
N VAL A 433 -20.72 -1.67 7.07
CA VAL A 433 -21.17 -1.86 8.45
C VAL A 433 -22.62 -2.35 8.48
N GLU A 434 -23.51 -1.72 7.71
CA GLU A 434 -24.92 -2.12 7.63
C GLU A 434 -25.08 -3.51 7.02
N CYS A 435 -24.32 -3.83 5.97
CA CYS A 435 -24.28 -5.18 5.40
C CYS A 435 -23.85 -6.23 6.45
N TRP A 436 -22.83 -5.92 7.25
CA TRP A 436 -22.35 -6.83 8.30
C TRP A 436 -23.35 -6.97 9.45
N LYS A 437 -24.01 -5.89 9.89
CA LYS A 437 -25.10 -5.97 10.88
C LYS A 437 -26.19 -6.92 10.43
N GLY A 438 -26.66 -6.76 9.19
CA GLY A 438 -27.66 -7.65 8.62
C GLY A 438 -27.21 -9.12 8.57
N ARG A 439 -25.92 -9.40 8.35
CA ARG A 439 -25.36 -10.75 8.48
C ARG A 439 -25.46 -11.28 9.91
N MET A 440 -25.02 -10.49 10.89
CA MET A 440 -25.02 -10.90 12.29
C MET A 440 -26.44 -11.13 12.82
N GLU A 441 -27.40 -10.29 12.43
CA GLU A 441 -28.81 -10.45 12.80
C GLU A 441 -29.40 -11.76 12.24
N ARG A 442 -29.12 -12.11 10.97
CA ARG A 442 -29.55 -13.40 10.40
C ARG A 442 -28.94 -14.58 11.14
N LEU A 443 -27.62 -14.55 11.38
CA LEU A 443 -26.94 -15.64 12.09
C LEU A 443 -27.39 -15.76 13.55
N ASP A 444 -27.75 -14.67 14.20
CA ASP A 444 -28.31 -14.69 15.56
C ASP A 444 -29.68 -15.37 15.59
N GLN A 445 -30.54 -15.06 14.61
CA GLN A 445 -31.84 -15.75 14.43
C GLN A 445 -31.69 -17.26 14.17
N GLU A 446 -30.59 -17.66 13.52
CA GLU A 446 -30.25 -19.07 13.28
C GLU A 446 -29.54 -19.74 14.48
N GLY A 447 -29.18 -19.00 15.54
CA GLY A 447 -28.39 -19.51 16.67
C GLY A 447 -26.90 -19.75 16.35
N ARG A 448 -26.41 -19.15 15.25
CA ARG A 448 -25.08 -19.37 14.66
C ARG A 448 -24.16 -18.15 14.78
N ALA A 449 -24.58 -17.07 15.43
CA ALA A 449 -23.75 -15.87 15.60
C ALA A 449 -22.39 -16.15 16.27
N SER A 450 -22.31 -17.19 17.12
CA SER A 450 -21.07 -17.62 17.79
C SER A 450 -20.06 -18.31 16.85
N GLU A 451 -20.49 -18.78 15.67
CA GLU A 451 -19.61 -19.35 14.65
C GLU A 451 -18.71 -18.28 14.01
N VAL A 452 -19.14 -17.02 14.05
CA VAL A 452 -18.37 -15.91 13.47
C VAL A 452 -17.27 -15.50 14.43
N ARG A 453 -16.03 -15.84 14.07
CA ARG A 453 -14.85 -15.41 14.81
C ARG A 453 -14.81 -13.89 14.97
N LYS A 454 -14.78 -13.42 16.22
CA LYS A 454 -14.52 -12.02 16.55
C LYS A 454 -13.05 -11.69 16.28
N CYS A 455 -12.80 -10.58 15.60
CA CYS A 455 -11.44 -10.15 15.31
C CYS A 455 -10.77 -9.53 16.55
N SER A 456 -11.55 -8.99 17.47
CA SER A 456 -11.11 -8.43 18.77
C SER A 456 -10.48 -9.46 19.70
N ASP A 457 -10.87 -10.72 19.59
CA ASP A 457 -10.44 -11.80 20.50
C ASP A 457 -9.06 -12.36 20.08
N GLY A 458 -8.52 -11.86 18.96
CA GLY A 458 -7.25 -12.27 18.40
C GLY A 458 -6.09 -11.59 19.06
#